data_AF-A0A9C9YSM2-F1
#
_entry.id   AF-A0A9C9YSM2-F1
#
_cell.length_a   1.000
_cell.length_b   1.000
_cell.length_c   1.000
_cell.angle_alpha   90.00
_cell.angle_beta   90.00
_cell.angle_gamma   90.00
#
_symmetry.space_group_name_H-M   'P 1'
#
loop_
_entity.id
_entity.type
_entity.pdbx_description
1 polymer ?
#
loop_
_entity_poly.entity_id
_entity_poly.type
_entity_poly.pdbx_seq_one_letter_code
_entity_poly.pdbx_strand_id
1 'polypeptide(L)'
;MGQEISTTRFGKKDFDNFRDALEDETRALERLPPEALEGLTQLNIDPAERWEYLGIIETCPHIARIPGHPPAEHDIAVYHSIARVKIPDQVSFSFEDSHSDLVFHKAMEKFNFRDVEPGEILAECRENHDPKIVATREDGEDVTREYFQCRDNKLLIRKPVMLSMLTRDERVIRQDCLCYLMERLEH
;
A
#
# COMPACT_ATOMS: atom_id res chain seq x y z
N MET A 1 6.10 7.52 18.10
CA MET A 1 4.78 7.38 18.76
C MET A 1 3.78 8.05 17.83
N GLY A 2 3.46 7.40 16.70
CA GLY A 2 2.54 7.95 15.71
C GLY A 2 1.13 7.70 16.20
N GLN A 3 0.40 8.74 16.60
CA GLN A 3 -1.04 8.61 16.75
C GLN A 3 -1.63 8.57 15.35
N GLU A 4 -2.24 7.43 15.00
CA GLU A 4 -3.08 7.32 13.82
C GLU A 4 -4.19 8.37 13.90
N ILE A 5 -4.37 9.10 12.81
CA ILE A 5 -5.42 10.09 12.64
C ILE A 5 -6.74 9.31 12.51
N SER A 6 -7.31 8.93 13.65
CA SER A 6 -8.64 8.33 13.79
C SER A 6 -9.71 9.42 13.74
N THR A 7 -9.63 10.33 12.77
CA THR A 7 -10.66 11.35 12.54
C THR A 7 -11.11 11.29 11.09
N THR A 8 -12.40 11.03 10.93
CA THR A 8 -13.14 10.83 9.68
C THR A 8 -13.14 12.06 8.75
N ARG A 9 -12.36 13.10 9.04
CA ARG A 9 -12.21 14.32 8.24
C ARG A 9 -10.81 14.88 8.39
N PHE A 10 -10.10 15.06 7.28
CA PHE A 10 -8.84 15.78 7.22
C PHE A 10 -9.14 17.29 7.18
N GLY A 11 -8.98 17.96 8.31
CA GLY A 11 -9.25 19.39 8.44
C GLY A 11 -7.99 20.25 8.41
N LYS A 12 -8.18 21.57 8.44
CA LYS A 12 -7.08 22.55 8.56
C LYS A 12 -6.12 22.23 9.72
N LYS A 13 -6.66 21.76 10.85
CA LYS A 13 -5.88 21.40 12.03
C LYS A 13 -4.97 20.18 11.78
N ASP A 14 -5.46 19.18 11.04
CA ASP A 14 -4.68 17.99 10.70
C ASP A 14 -3.58 18.33 9.69
N PHE A 15 -3.88 19.21 8.74
CA PHE A 15 -2.89 19.77 7.82
C PHE A 15 -1.80 20.58 8.54
N ASP A 16 -2.19 21.46 9.48
CA ASP A 16 -1.24 22.23 10.28
C ASP A 16 -0.33 21.31 11.11
N ASN A 17 -0.90 20.28 11.77
CA ASN A 17 -0.12 19.28 12.50
C ASN A 17 0.86 18.50 11.61
N PHE A 18 0.41 18.09 10.42
CA PHE A 18 1.24 17.39 9.44
C PHE A 18 2.39 18.28 8.95
N ARG A 19 2.11 19.55 8.63
CA ARG A 19 3.12 20.52 8.21
C ARG A 19 4.16 20.73 9.31
N ASP A 20 3.73 20.94 10.55
CA ASP A 20 4.63 21.19 11.66
C ASP A 20 5.52 19.96 11.94
N ALA A 21 4.96 18.74 11.85
CA ALA A 21 5.72 17.50 11.96
C ALA A 21 6.79 17.36 10.85
N LEU A 22 6.43 17.67 9.60
CA LEU A 22 7.36 17.63 8.47
C LEU A 22 8.46 18.70 8.59
N GLU A 23 8.13 19.91 9.06
CA GLU A 23 9.14 20.96 9.29
C GLU A 23 10.13 20.54 10.37
N ASP A 24 9.67 19.92 11.45
CA ASP A 24 10.53 19.41 12.51
C ASP A 24 11.44 18.27 12.04
N GLU A 25 10.91 17.32 11.24
CA GLU A 25 11.72 16.26 10.63
C GLU A 25 12.74 16.81 9.62
N THR A 26 12.34 17.78 8.79
CA THR A 26 13.25 18.43 7.82
C THR A 26 14.39 19.15 8.54
N ARG A 27 14.10 19.88 9.63
CA ARG A 27 15.14 20.51 10.46
C ARG A 27 16.03 19.50 11.17
N ALA A 28 15.49 18.33 11.54
CA ALA A 28 16.28 17.26 12.13
C ALA A 28 17.28 16.69 11.10
N LEU A 29 16.84 16.50 9.85
CA LEU A 29 17.68 16.07 8.73
C LEU A 29 18.78 17.09 8.40
N GLU A 30 18.47 18.39 8.37
CA GLU A 30 19.45 19.47 8.16
C GLU A 30 20.53 19.56 9.26
N ARG A 31 20.24 19.04 10.46
CA ARG A 31 21.17 19.02 11.61
C ARG A 31 22.02 17.76 11.68
N LEU A 32 21.79 16.79 10.79
CA LEU A 32 22.61 15.59 10.74
C LEU A 32 24.04 15.95 10.31
N PRO A 33 25.08 15.45 10.99
CA PRO A 33 26.45 15.63 10.54
C PRO A 33 26.61 14.94 9.16
N PRO A 34 27.45 15.46 8.25
CA PRO A 34 27.70 14.86 6.94
C PRO A 34 28.03 13.35 7.00
N GLU A 35 28.67 12.94 8.08
CA GLU A 35 29.09 11.57 8.41
C GLU A 35 27.90 10.61 8.64
N ALA A 36 26.73 11.13 9.03
CA ALA A 36 25.50 10.33 9.20
C ALA A 36 24.87 9.94 7.86
N LEU A 37 25.06 10.75 6.81
CA LEU A 37 24.64 10.42 5.45
C LEU A 37 25.56 9.38 4.80
N GLU A 38 26.85 9.32 5.20
CA GLU A 38 27.77 8.26 4.76
C GLU A 38 27.34 6.87 5.25
N GLY A 39 26.64 6.76 6.39
CA GLY A 39 26.07 5.49 6.87
C GLY A 39 25.07 4.85 5.90
N LEU A 40 24.37 5.65 5.09
CA LEU A 40 23.45 5.16 4.05
C LEU A 40 24.19 4.53 2.87
N THR A 41 25.47 4.87 2.66
CA THR A 41 26.30 4.27 1.61
C THR A 41 26.79 2.85 1.93
N GLN A 42 26.65 2.42 3.19
CA GLN A 42 27.00 1.08 3.67
C GLN A 42 25.82 0.11 3.69
N LEU A 43 24.62 0.57 3.35
CA LEU A 43 23.49 -0.34 3.11
C LEU A 43 23.84 -1.22 1.91
N ASN A 44 23.71 -2.53 2.06
CA ASN A 44 24.02 -3.54 1.05
C ASN A 44 22.93 -3.56 -0.05
N ILE A 45 22.76 -2.42 -0.72
CA ILE A 45 21.78 -2.15 -1.76
C ILE A 45 22.48 -2.30 -3.11
N ASP A 46 21.79 -2.89 -4.08
CA ASP A 46 22.30 -3.02 -5.45
C ASP A 46 22.72 -1.63 -5.99
N PRO A 47 23.90 -1.49 -6.62
CA PRO A 47 24.35 -0.22 -7.19
C PRO A 47 23.34 0.47 -8.12
N ALA A 48 22.44 -0.27 -8.78
CA ALA A 48 21.38 0.30 -9.61
C ALA A 48 20.24 0.92 -8.78
N GLU A 49 19.83 0.27 -7.69
CA GLU A 49 18.80 0.75 -6.75
C GLU A 49 19.30 1.93 -5.90
N ARG A 50 20.62 2.01 -5.71
CA ARG A 50 21.28 3.08 -4.96
C ARG A 50 21.13 4.47 -5.59
N TRP A 51 21.08 4.57 -6.92
CA TRP A 51 20.87 5.85 -7.62
C TRP A 51 19.43 6.36 -7.50
N GLU A 52 18.46 5.47 -7.34
CA GLU A 52 17.05 5.84 -7.13
C GLU A 52 16.84 6.37 -5.71
N TYR A 53 17.46 5.75 -4.71
CA TYR A 53 17.43 6.19 -3.31
C TYR A 53 18.14 7.53 -3.05
N LEU A 54 19.35 7.70 -3.60
CA LEU A 54 20.07 8.96 -3.50
C LEU A 54 19.41 10.04 -4.35
N GLY A 55 18.81 9.68 -5.49
CA GLY A 55 17.99 10.59 -6.28
C GLY A 55 16.85 11.18 -5.46
N ILE A 56 16.12 10.39 -4.66
CA ILE A 56 15.05 10.92 -3.81
C ILE A 56 15.61 11.93 -2.79
N ILE A 57 16.71 11.62 -2.11
CA ILE A 57 17.28 12.50 -1.06
C ILE A 57 17.95 13.75 -1.66
N GLU A 58 18.72 13.61 -2.74
CA GLU A 58 19.41 14.72 -3.42
C GLU A 58 18.47 15.59 -4.28
N THR A 59 17.28 15.08 -4.66
CA THR A 59 16.22 15.88 -5.31
C THR A 59 15.24 16.48 -4.29
N CYS A 60 15.35 16.10 -3.02
CA CYS A 60 14.63 16.70 -1.90
C CYS A 60 15.23 17.96 -1.21
N PRO A 61 16.24 18.72 -1.73
CA PRO A 61 16.47 20.08 -1.25
C PRO A 61 15.38 21.05 -1.76
N HIS A 62 14.44 20.55 -2.57
CA HIS A 62 13.20 21.20 -2.96
C HIS A 62 11.96 20.52 -2.35
N ILE A 63 12.01 20.10 -1.06
CA ILE A 63 10.83 20.27 -0.18
C ILE A 63 10.61 21.79 -0.06
N ALA A 64 10.23 22.38 -1.19
CA ALA A 64 10.16 23.79 -1.43
C ALA A 64 8.85 24.20 -0.79
N ARG A 65 8.94 24.66 0.47
CA ARG A 65 7.87 25.33 1.22
C ARG A 65 6.52 24.62 1.07
N ILE A 66 6.20 23.75 2.03
CA ILE A 66 4.81 23.31 2.21
C ILE A 66 3.94 24.58 2.17
N PRO A 67 2.97 24.68 1.24
CA PRO A 67 2.15 25.87 1.12
C PRO A 67 1.54 26.22 2.48
N GLY A 68 1.55 27.51 2.85
CA GLY A 68 0.96 27.97 4.12
C GLY A 68 -0.57 27.84 4.18
N HIS A 69 -1.19 27.31 3.12
CA HIS A 69 -2.59 26.96 3.06
C HIS A 69 -2.73 25.48 2.72
N PRO A 70 -3.77 24.80 3.22
CA PRO A 70 -4.09 23.48 2.73
C PRO A 70 -4.25 23.53 1.20
N PRO A 71 -3.78 22.51 0.48
CA PRO A 71 -4.08 22.38 -0.95
C PRO A 71 -5.60 22.33 -1.14
N ALA A 72 -6.05 22.63 -2.36
CA ALA A 72 -7.48 22.60 -2.63
C ALA A 72 -8.01 21.18 -2.37
N GLU A 73 -9.26 21.06 -1.91
CA GLU A 73 -9.85 19.76 -1.49
C GLU A 73 -9.81 18.69 -2.60
N HIS A 74 -9.69 19.09 -3.86
CA HIS A 74 -9.58 18.20 -5.02
C HIS A 74 -8.13 17.80 -5.37
N ASP A 75 -7.12 18.42 -4.75
CA ASP A 75 -5.71 18.17 -5.04
C ASP A 75 -5.10 17.09 -4.13
N ILE A 76 -5.80 16.69 -3.06
CA ILE A 76 -5.39 15.59 -2.17
C ILE A 76 -6.52 14.58 -2.02
N ALA A 77 -6.20 13.31 -2.28
CA ALA A 77 -7.05 12.18 -1.91
C ALA A 77 -6.43 11.48 -0.69
N VAL A 78 -7.15 11.51 0.43
CA VAL A 78 -6.77 10.76 1.64
C VAL A 78 -7.47 9.41 1.61
N TYR A 79 -6.71 8.34 1.85
CA TYR A 79 -7.21 6.98 1.88
C TYR A 79 -7.07 6.40 3.28
N HIS A 80 -8.04 5.60 3.69
CA HIS A 80 -8.01 4.85 4.93
C HIS A 80 -7.91 3.36 4.63
N SER A 81 -6.97 2.67 5.29
CA SER A 81 -6.84 1.22 5.22
C SER A 81 -7.99 0.55 5.94
N ILE A 82 -8.73 -0.28 5.23
CA ILE A 82 -9.94 -0.94 5.72
C ILE A 82 -9.69 -2.37 6.13
N ALA A 83 -8.92 -3.11 5.34
CA ALA A 83 -8.70 -4.52 5.59
C ALA A 83 -7.34 -4.97 5.09
N ARG A 84 -6.76 -5.93 5.82
CA ARG A 84 -5.56 -6.65 5.41
C ARG A 84 -5.96 -7.96 4.76
N VAL A 85 -5.41 -8.25 3.58
CA VAL A 85 -5.73 -9.45 2.82
C VAL A 85 -4.61 -10.48 2.95
N LYS A 86 -4.92 -11.67 3.45
CA LYS A 86 -3.97 -12.78 3.58
C LYS A 86 -4.40 -13.98 2.75
N ILE A 87 -3.42 -14.81 2.40
CA ILE A 87 -3.65 -16.12 1.82
C ILE A 87 -3.51 -17.16 2.94
N PRO A 88 -4.53 -17.98 3.22
CA PRO A 88 -4.43 -19.03 4.23
C PRO A 88 -3.25 -19.97 3.99
N ASP A 89 -2.63 -20.47 5.06
CA ASP A 89 -1.39 -21.28 4.98
C ASP A 89 -1.55 -22.56 4.15
N GLN A 90 -2.75 -23.15 4.17
CA GLN A 90 -3.08 -24.34 3.39
C GLN A 90 -3.32 -24.08 1.90
N VAL A 91 -3.44 -22.82 1.49
CA VAL A 91 -3.69 -22.44 0.08
C VAL A 91 -2.36 -22.22 -0.61
N SER A 92 -2.10 -23.00 -1.66
CA SER A 92 -0.96 -22.79 -2.54
C SER A 92 -1.21 -21.63 -3.49
N PHE A 93 -0.20 -20.79 -3.74
CA PHE A 93 -0.32 -19.72 -4.72
C PHE A 93 0.99 -19.53 -5.46
N SER A 94 0.90 -19.04 -6.70
CA SER A 94 2.06 -18.69 -7.49
C SER A 94 1.76 -17.59 -8.50
N PHE A 95 2.82 -17.02 -9.08
CA PHE A 95 2.74 -16.17 -10.28
C PHE A 95 3.08 -16.93 -11.58
N GLU A 96 3.52 -18.19 -11.48
CA GLU A 96 3.99 -18.99 -12.62
C GLU A 96 3.45 -20.41 -12.67
N ASP A 97 3.27 -21.07 -11.51
CA ASP A 97 2.79 -22.46 -11.46
C ASP A 97 1.27 -22.54 -11.59
N SER A 98 0.80 -23.08 -12.72
CA SER A 98 -0.63 -23.27 -13.01
C SER A 98 -1.32 -24.38 -12.21
N HIS A 99 -0.56 -25.16 -11.44
CA HIS A 99 -1.11 -26.20 -10.57
C HIS A 99 -1.48 -25.70 -9.16
N SER A 100 -1.07 -24.48 -8.82
CA SER A 100 -1.40 -23.82 -7.56
C SER A 100 -2.90 -23.53 -7.43
N ASP A 101 -3.39 -23.38 -6.20
CA ASP A 101 -4.80 -23.06 -5.94
C ASP A 101 -5.18 -21.68 -6.47
N LEU A 102 -4.24 -20.72 -6.36
CA LEU A 102 -4.33 -19.36 -6.88
C LEU A 102 -3.14 -19.07 -7.79
N VAL A 103 -3.41 -18.55 -8.99
CA VAL A 103 -2.37 -18.12 -9.94
C VAL A 103 -2.56 -16.63 -10.20
N PHE A 104 -1.73 -15.80 -9.57
CA PHE A 104 -1.84 -14.35 -9.67
C PHE A 104 -1.29 -13.81 -10.99
N HIS A 105 -1.90 -12.74 -11.47
CA HIS A 105 -1.44 -12.08 -12.69
C HIS A 105 -0.02 -11.52 -12.51
N LYS A 106 0.89 -11.78 -13.45
CA LYS A 106 2.30 -11.33 -13.36
C LYS A 106 2.48 -9.81 -13.27
N ALA A 107 1.49 -9.04 -13.67
CA ALA A 107 1.48 -7.59 -13.57
C ALA A 107 0.57 -7.06 -12.44
N MET A 108 0.28 -7.88 -11.43
CA MET A 108 -0.61 -7.51 -10.32
C MET A 108 -0.14 -6.26 -9.56
N GLU A 109 1.18 -6.02 -9.46
CA GLU A 109 1.74 -4.81 -8.84
C GLU A 109 1.25 -3.50 -9.49
N LYS A 110 0.78 -3.55 -10.75
CA LYS A 110 0.18 -2.39 -11.42
C LYS A 110 -1.13 -1.93 -10.78
N PHE A 111 -1.74 -2.76 -9.92
CA PHE A 111 -2.93 -2.41 -9.15
C PHE A 111 -2.62 -1.63 -7.86
N ASN A 112 -1.34 -1.47 -7.49
CA ASN A 112 -0.96 -0.64 -6.34
C ASN A 112 -1.35 0.83 -6.57
N PHE A 113 -1.97 1.43 -5.55
CA PHE A 113 -2.32 2.86 -5.47
C PHE A 113 -3.20 3.38 -6.61
N ARG A 114 -4.02 2.49 -7.19
CA ARG A 114 -5.06 2.86 -8.14
C ARG A 114 -6.40 2.30 -7.71
N ASP A 115 -7.46 3.00 -8.09
CA ASP A 115 -8.80 2.47 -7.97
C ASP A 115 -8.94 1.25 -8.89
N VAL A 116 -9.48 0.17 -8.32
CA VAL A 116 -9.74 -1.09 -9.00
C VAL A 116 -11.24 -1.30 -9.04
N GLU A 117 -11.77 -1.44 -10.26
CA GLU A 117 -13.19 -1.55 -10.52
C GLU A 117 -13.72 -2.98 -10.28
N PRO A 118 -15.02 -3.13 -9.97
CA PRO A 118 -15.66 -4.44 -9.92
C PRO A 118 -15.47 -5.23 -11.21
N GLY A 119 -15.17 -6.52 -11.06
CA GLY A 119 -14.91 -7.44 -12.17
C GLY A 119 -13.44 -7.53 -12.56
N GLU A 120 -12.55 -6.74 -11.97
CA GLU A 120 -11.12 -6.90 -12.24
C GLU A 120 -10.56 -8.20 -11.66
N ILE A 121 -9.72 -8.87 -12.46
CA ILE A 121 -9.19 -10.19 -12.16
C ILE A 121 -7.83 -10.06 -11.47
N LEU A 122 -7.71 -10.61 -10.27
CA LEU A 122 -6.43 -10.69 -9.57
C LEU A 122 -5.70 -12.02 -9.80
N ALA A 123 -6.46 -13.12 -9.83
CA ALA A 123 -5.92 -14.46 -9.97
C ALA A 123 -6.86 -15.40 -10.71
N GLU A 124 -6.30 -16.45 -11.30
CA GLU A 124 -7.05 -17.65 -11.65
C GLU A 124 -7.18 -18.55 -10.40
N CYS A 125 -8.33 -19.20 -10.25
CA CYS A 125 -8.66 -20.08 -9.14
C CYS A 125 -8.95 -21.47 -9.67
N ARG A 126 -8.33 -22.49 -9.08
CA ARG A 126 -8.57 -23.87 -9.50
C ARG A 126 -9.96 -24.40 -9.10
N GLU A 127 -10.54 -23.85 -8.03
CA GLU A 127 -11.85 -24.24 -7.49
C GLU A 127 -12.75 -23.00 -7.37
N ASN A 128 -14.01 -23.14 -7.78
CA ASN A 128 -14.88 -21.99 -8.09
C ASN A 128 -15.93 -21.67 -7.00
N HIS A 129 -15.70 -22.11 -5.76
CA HIS A 129 -16.72 -22.02 -4.72
C HIS A 129 -16.57 -20.79 -3.82
N ASP A 130 -15.36 -20.50 -3.34
CA ASP A 130 -15.11 -19.39 -2.43
C ASP A 130 -13.74 -18.74 -2.71
N PRO A 131 -13.57 -17.43 -2.42
CA PRO A 131 -12.26 -16.78 -2.44
C PRO A 131 -11.29 -17.51 -1.50
N LYS A 132 -10.17 -17.98 -2.03
CA LYS A 132 -9.09 -18.61 -1.24
C LYS A 132 -8.14 -17.58 -0.61
N ILE A 133 -8.70 -16.43 -0.25
CA ILE A 133 -8.03 -15.33 0.44
C ILE A 133 -8.94 -14.87 1.59
N VAL A 134 -8.38 -14.19 2.58
CA VAL A 134 -9.11 -13.66 3.72
C VAL A 134 -8.79 -12.18 3.87
N ALA A 135 -9.80 -11.32 3.78
CA ALA A 135 -9.70 -9.90 4.08
C ALA A 135 -10.27 -9.62 5.46
N THR A 136 -9.44 -9.11 6.37
CA THR A 136 -9.81 -8.88 7.77
C THR A 136 -9.68 -7.40 8.12
N ARG A 137 -10.74 -6.81 8.68
CA ARG A 137 -10.72 -5.46 9.24
C ARG A 137 -9.89 -5.41 10.53
N GLU A 138 -9.62 -4.20 11.01
CA GLU A 138 -8.87 -4.00 12.26
C GLU A 138 -9.55 -4.61 13.49
N ASP A 139 -10.87 -4.61 13.54
CA ASP A 139 -11.68 -5.22 14.62
C ASP A 139 -11.76 -6.75 14.53
N GLY A 140 -11.15 -7.36 13.51
CA GLY A 140 -11.16 -8.80 13.27
C GLY A 140 -12.32 -9.30 12.40
N GLU A 141 -13.20 -8.41 11.89
CA GLU A 141 -14.28 -8.81 10.99
C GLU A 141 -13.74 -9.32 9.65
N ASP A 142 -14.27 -10.47 9.19
CA ASP A 142 -14.00 -11.00 7.85
C ASP A 142 -14.90 -10.30 6.83
N VAL A 143 -14.27 -9.51 5.96
CA VAL A 143 -14.92 -8.79 4.86
C VAL A 143 -14.54 -9.33 3.48
N THR A 144 -14.02 -10.54 3.42
CA THR A 144 -13.59 -11.17 2.16
C THR A 144 -14.68 -11.14 1.11
N ARG A 145 -15.90 -11.54 1.46
CA ARG A 145 -17.02 -11.61 0.53
C ARG A 145 -17.61 -10.25 0.17
N GLU A 146 -17.26 -9.19 0.90
CA GLU A 146 -17.63 -7.82 0.55
C GLU A 146 -16.80 -7.34 -0.66
N TYR A 147 -15.50 -7.60 -0.65
CA TYR A 147 -14.56 -7.07 -1.64
C TYR A 147 -14.17 -8.07 -2.73
N PHE A 148 -14.31 -9.37 -2.49
CA PHE A 148 -13.87 -10.42 -3.41
C PHE A 148 -14.96 -11.43 -3.71
N GLN A 149 -14.88 -12.01 -4.91
CA GLN A 149 -15.71 -13.13 -5.31
C GLN A 149 -14.94 -14.07 -6.24
N CYS A 150 -15.31 -15.35 -6.25
CA CYS A 150 -14.88 -16.30 -7.27
C CYS A 150 -15.96 -16.46 -8.32
N ARG A 151 -15.63 -16.28 -9.60
CA ARG A 151 -16.52 -16.57 -10.74
C ARG A 151 -15.69 -17.06 -11.91
N ASP A 152 -16.19 -18.05 -12.64
CA ASP A 152 -15.53 -18.56 -13.85
C ASP A 152 -14.05 -18.93 -13.63
N ASN A 153 -13.73 -19.53 -12.47
CA ASN A 153 -12.38 -19.90 -12.05
C ASN A 153 -11.44 -18.68 -11.92
N LYS A 154 -11.97 -17.53 -11.50
CA LYS A 154 -11.22 -16.28 -11.33
C LYS A 154 -11.58 -15.61 -10.01
N LEU A 155 -10.55 -15.11 -9.32
CA LEU A 155 -10.69 -14.22 -8.17
C LEU A 155 -10.86 -12.79 -8.68
N LEU A 156 -12.02 -12.21 -8.38
CA LEU A 156 -12.45 -10.93 -8.91
C LEU A 156 -12.68 -9.92 -7.78
N ILE A 157 -12.41 -8.65 -8.07
CA ILE A 157 -12.89 -7.54 -7.26
C ILE A 157 -14.41 -7.44 -7.37
N ARG A 158 -15.09 -7.27 -6.23
CA ARG A 158 -16.56 -7.18 -6.14
C ARG A 158 -17.03 -5.74 -5.90
N LYS A 159 -16.26 -4.97 -5.14
CA LYS A 159 -16.56 -3.59 -4.74
C LYS A 159 -15.38 -2.68 -5.13
N PRO A 160 -15.62 -1.45 -5.61
CA PRO A 160 -14.52 -0.52 -5.90
C PRO A 160 -13.62 -0.36 -4.68
N VAL A 161 -12.31 -0.48 -4.88
CA VAL A 161 -11.33 -0.43 -3.80
C VAL A 161 -9.96 -0.05 -4.36
N MET A 162 -9.14 0.62 -3.56
CA MET A 162 -7.73 0.80 -3.87
C MET A 162 -6.91 -0.30 -3.19
N LEU A 163 -5.99 -0.90 -3.94
CA LEU A 163 -5.06 -1.91 -3.41
C LEU A 163 -3.70 -1.28 -3.11
N SER A 164 -3.01 -1.75 -2.07
CA SER A 164 -1.62 -1.37 -1.81
C SER A 164 -0.76 -2.53 -1.33
N MET A 165 0.55 -2.36 -1.49
CA MET A 165 1.60 -3.30 -1.09
C MET A 165 1.47 -4.69 -1.73
N LEU A 166 0.89 -4.77 -2.93
CA LEU A 166 1.03 -5.94 -3.78
C LEU A 166 2.50 -6.08 -4.17
N THR A 167 3.02 -7.30 -4.06
CA THR A 167 4.36 -7.70 -4.49
C THR A 167 4.28 -9.02 -5.25
N ARG A 168 5.32 -9.34 -6.02
CA ARG A 168 5.50 -10.66 -6.62
C ARG A 168 6.37 -11.61 -5.80
N ASP A 169 6.95 -11.15 -4.69
CA ASP A 169 7.72 -12.04 -3.80
C ASP A 169 6.76 -12.89 -2.97
N GLU A 170 6.58 -14.15 -3.37
CA GLU A 170 5.73 -15.12 -2.69
C GLU A 170 6.10 -15.32 -1.22
N ARG A 171 7.38 -15.13 -0.85
CA ARG A 171 7.83 -15.25 0.55
C ARG A 171 7.32 -14.08 1.38
N VAL A 172 7.39 -12.86 0.85
CA VAL A 172 6.88 -11.65 1.51
C VAL A 172 5.38 -11.74 1.69
N ILE A 173 4.65 -12.20 0.66
CA ILE A 173 3.19 -12.40 0.75
C ILE A 173 2.83 -13.37 1.86
N ARG A 174 3.56 -14.49 1.98
CA ARG A 174 3.30 -15.51 2.99
C ARG A 174 3.60 -15.02 4.40
N GLN A 175 4.67 -14.24 4.58
CA GLN A 175 5.10 -13.75 5.89
C GLN A 175 4.20 -12.62 6.41
N ASP A 176 3.74 -11.75 5.51
CA ASP A 176 2.98 -10.56 5.87
C ASP A 176 1.55 -10.64 5.34
N CYS A 177 1.31 -10.21 4.11
CA CYS A 177 0.01 -10.23 3.48
C CYS A 177 0.12 -10.11 1.96
N LEU A 178 -0.99 -10.42 1.28
CA LEU A 178 -1.13 -10.19 -0.16
C LEU A 178 -1.21 -8.69 -0.49
N CYS A 179 -2.06 -7.96 0.23
CA CYS A 179 -2.25 -6.51 0.07
C CYS A 179 -3.07 -5.93 1.22
N TYR A 180 -3.24 -4.61 1.18
CA TYR A 180 -4.23 -3.88 1.96
C TYR A 180 -5.30 -3.32 1.04
N LEU A 181 -6.53 -3.29 1.55
CA LEU A 181 -7.68 -2.63 0.96
C LEU A 181 -7.80 -1.23 1.54
N MET A 182 -7.95 -0.24 0.68
CA MET A 182 -8.12 1.15 1.09
C MET A 182 -9.33 1.75 0.37
N GLU A 183 -10.11 2.57 1.08
CA GLU A 183 -11.13 3.42 0.47
C GLU A 183 -10.78 4.88 0.69
N ARG A 184 -11.25 5.72 -0.23
CA ARG A 184 -11.11 7.16 -0.11
C ARG A 184 -11.98 7.64 1.05
N LEU A 185 -11.41 8.48 1.91
CA LEU A 185 -12.18 9.20 2.91
C LEU A 185 -13.04 10.25 2.21
N GLU A 186 -14.35 10.05 2.20
CA GLU A 186 -15.32 11.05 1.75
C GLU A 186 -15.51 12.12 2.86
N HIS A 187 -15.68 13.38 2.44
CA HIS A 187 -15.74 14.55 3.33
C HIS A 187 -17.11 14.73 4.05
#